data_AF-A0A0G1B226-F1
#
_entry.id   AF-A0A0G1B226-F1
#
_cell.length_a   1.000
_cell.length_b   1.000
_cell.length_c   1.000
_cell.angle_alpha   90.00
_cell.angle_beta   90.00
_cell.angle_gamma   90.00
#
_symmetry.space_group_name_H-M   'P 1'
#
loop_
_entity.id
_entity.type
_entity.pdbx_description
1 polymer ?
#
loop_
_entity_poly.entity_id
_entity_poly.type
_entity_poly.pdbx_seq_one_letter_code
_entity_poly.pdbx_strand_id
1 'polypeptide(L)' 'MNAKELRQKNEQELLDAKKNLEKEIREVSLNTLQGKEKNVKKAGLLRKDMSRILTVLNEKKILSAEKLEG' A
#
# COMPACT_ATOMS: atom_id res chain seq x y z
N MET A 1 -0.13 7.70 3.97
CA MET A 1 -1.54 7.26 4.09
C MET A 1 -1.97 7.06 5.55
N ASN A 2 -3.24 7.36 5.83
CA ASN A 2 -3.89 7.11 7.12
C ASN A 2 -4.57 5.73 7.13
N ALA A 3 -4.31 4.91 8.15
CA ALA A 3 -4.87 3.56 8.24
C ALA A 3 -6.40 3.55 8.41
N LYS A 4 -6.96 4.57 9.08
CA LYS A 4 -8.42 4.67 9.28
C LYS A 4 -9.18 4.82 7.96
N GLU A 5 -8.68 5.67 7.08
CA GLU A 5 -9.23 5.88 5.74
C GLU A 5 -9.11 4.62 4.88
N LEU A 6 -8.00 3.89 4.97
CA LEU A 6 -7.81 2.65 4.22
C LEU A 6 -8.81 1.56 4.62
N ARG A 7 -9.19 1.48 5.90
CA ARG A 7 -10.18 0.47 6.35
C ARG A 7 -11.58 0.71 5.80
N GLN A 8 -11.93 1.98 5.52
CA GLN A 8 -13.22 2.37 4.94
C GLN A 8 -13.32 2.05 3.44
N LYS A 9 -12.20 1.87 2.75
CA LYS A 9 -12.17 1.53 1.33
C LYS A 9 -12.58 0.09 1.07
N ASN A 10 -13.10 -0.15 -0.13
CA ASN A 10 -13.41 -1.48 -0.61
C ASN A 10 -12.15 -2.27 -0.97
N GLU A 11 -12.24 -3.59 -0.97
CA GLU A 11 -11.09 -4.46 -1.27
C GLU A 11 -10.50 -4.20 -2.67
N GLN A 12 -11.37 -3.98 -3.65
CA GLN A 12 -10.96 -3.62 -5.01
C GLN A 12 -10.16 -2.30 -5.04
N GLU A 13 -10.62 -1.28 -4.31
CA GLU A 13 -9.94 0.01 -4.23
C GLU A 13 -8.58 -0.10 -3.53
N LEU A 14 -8.46 -0.99 -2.54
CA LEU A 14 -7.20 -1.29 -1.87
C LEU A 14 -6.23 -2.01 -2.80
N LEU A 15 -6.71 -2.93 -3.64
CA LEU A 15 -5.92 -3.61 -4.67
C LEU A 15 -5.45 -2.65 -5.76
N ASP A 16 -6.29 -1.72 -6.19
CA ASP A 16 -5.92 -0.70 -7.18
C ASP A 16 -4.92 0.29 -6.59
N ALA A 17 -5.13 0.72 -5.35
CA ALA A 17 -4.16 1.56 -4.63
C ALA A 17 -2.80 0.86 -4.46
N LYS A 18 -2.80 -0.46 -4.18
CA LYS A 18 -1.59 -1.29 -4.16
C LYS A 18 -0.87 -1.26 -5.51
N LYS A 19 -1.57 -1.53 -6.62
CA LYS A 19 -0.96 -1.50 -7.97
C LYS A 19 -0.36 -0.14 -8.31
N ASN A 20 -1.04 0.94 -7.95
CA ASN A 20 -0.57 2.30 -8.19
C ASN A 20 0.70 2.60 -7.38
N LEU A 21 0.72 2.26 -6.10
CA LEU A 21 1.90 2.42 -5.26
C LEU A 21 3.08 1.56 -5.75
N GLU A 22 2.85 0.35 -6.29
CA GLU A 22 3.93 -0.48 -6.85
C GLU A 22 4.61 0.19 -8.05
N LYS A 23 3.81 0.80 -8.94
CA LYS A 23 4.32 1.58 -10.07
C LYS A 23 5.11 2.79 -9.58
N GLU A 24 4.56 3.54 -8.64
CA GLU A 24 5.20 4.74 -8.11
C GLU A 24 6.51 4.42 -7.38
N ILE A 25 6.55 3.33 -6.59
CA ILE A 25 7.78 2.85 -5.94
C ILE A 25 8.84 2.52 -6.99
N ARG A 26 8.49 1.80 -8.07
CA ARG A 26 9.42 1.49 -9.16
C ARG A 26 9.96 2.76 -9.81
N GLU A 27 9.07 3.68 -10.16
CA GLU A 27 9.44 4.93 -10.80
C GLU A 27 10.35 5.77 -9.91
N VAL A 28 9.99 5.98 -8.64
CA VAL A 28 10.81 6.72 -7.68
C VAL A 28 12.16 6.04 -7.46
N SER A 29 12.20 4.70 -7.43
CA SER A 29 13.46 3.96 -7.29
C SER A 29 14.36 4.14 -8.51
N LEU A 30 13.80 4.08 -9.72
CA LEU A 30 14.53 4.34 -10.97
C LEU A 30 15.02 5.78 -11.05
N ASN A 31 14.17 6.76 -10.71
CA ASN A 31 14.55 8.17 -10.70
C ASN A 31 15.62 8.46 -9.64
N THR A 32 15.58 7.78 -8.50
CA THR A 32 16.62 7.86 -7.47
C THR A 32 17.94 7.29 -7.97
N LEU A 33 17.91 6.12 -8.62
CA LEU A 33 19.10 5.49 -9.22
C LEU A 33 19.72 6.37 -10.32
N GLN A 34 18.89 7.03 -11.13
CA GLN A 34 19.32 7.98 -12.16
C GLN A 34 19.77 9.34 -11.61
N GLY A 35 19.68 9.57 -10.29
CA GLY A 35 19.99 10.86 -9.66
C GLY A 35 19.00 11.99 -9.98
N LYS A 36 17.86 11.67 -10.60
CA LYS A 36 16.79 12.62 -10.94
C LYS A 36 15.88 12.95 -9.76
N GLU A 37 15.76 12.02 -8.80
CA GLU A 37 15.00 12.21 -7.57
C GLU A 37 15.92 12.67 -6.44
N LYS A 38 15.68 13.89 -5.94
CA LYS A 38 16.43 14.46 -4.81
C LYS A 38 15.95 13.90 -3.47
N ASN A 39 14.71 13.44 -3.40
CA ASN A 39 14.11 12.92 -2.19
C ASN A 39 14.20 11.39 -2.11
N VAL A 40 15.37 10.89 -1.72
CA VAL A 40 15.63 9.45 -1.54
C VAL A 40 14.73 8.77 -0.49
N LYS A 41 14.13 9.55 0.43
CA LYS A 41 13.22 9.03 1.46
C LYS A 41 11.83 8.71 0.90
N LYS A 42 11.47 9.27 -0.27
CA LYS A 42 10.16 9.10 -0.90
C LYS A 42 9.83 7.62 -1.15
N ALA A 43 10.78 6.84 -1.67
CA ALA A 43 10.62 5.40 -1.86
C ALA A 43 10.31 4.67 -0.54
N GLY A 44 10.96 5.07 0.56
CA GLY A 44 10.71 4.51 1.89
C GLY A 44 9.30 4.82 2.42
N LEU A 45 8.83 6.06 2.21
CA LEU A 45 7.47 6.45 2.60
C LEU A 45 6.40 5.69 1.79
N LEU A 46 6.60 5.56 0.48
CA LEU A 46 5.70 4.79 -0.39
C LEU A 46 5.65 3.31 0.00
N ARG A 47 6.81 2.70 0.34
CA ARG A 47 6.84 1.33 0.89
C ARG A 47 6.07 1.21 2.20
N LYS A 48 6.17 2.19 3.09
CA LYS A 48 5.40 2.20 4.34
C LYS A 48 3.90 2.29 4.10
N ASP A 49 3.48 3.09 3.10
CA ASP A 49 2.09 3.17 2.68
C ASP A 49 1.60 1.85 2.07
N MET A 50 2.44 1.18 1.28
CA MET A 50 2.16 -0.18 0.79
C MET A 50 1.93 -1.18 1.92
N SER A 51 2.81 -1.20 2.92
CA SER A 51 2.68 -2.10 4.07
C SER A 51 1.35 -1.91 4.79
N ARG A 52 0.89 -0.65 4.94
CA ARG A 52 -0.40 -0.35 5.57
C ARG A 52 -1.58 -0.94 4.78
N ILE A 53 -1.57 -0.82 3.45
CA ILE A 53 -2.61 -1.40 2.59
C ILE A 53 -2.64 -2.92 2.74
N LEU A 54 -1.47 -3.57 2.71
CA LEU A 54 -1.36 -5.02 2.88
C LEU A 54 -1.88 -5.48 4.24
N THR A 55 -1.57 -4.74 5.31
CA THR A 55 -2.11 -5.02 6.64
C THR A 55 -3.63 -4.95 6.64
N VAL A 56 -4.23 -3.88 6.09
CA VAL A 56 -5.70 -3.73 6.05
C VAL A 56 -6.37 -4.83 5.22
N LEU A 57 -5.78 -5.23 4.08
CA LEU A 57 -6.26 -6.35 3.29
C LEU A 57 -6.24 -7.65 4.09
N ASN A 58 -5.15 -7.90 4.83
CA ASN A 58 -5.04 -9.09 5.66
C ASN A 58 -6.02 -9.07 6.85
N GLU A 59 -6.21 -7.91 7.50
CA GLU A 59 -7.23 -7.72 8.54
C GLU A 59 -8.63 -8.09 8.01
N LYS A 60 -9.00 -7.59 6.82
CA LYS A 60 -10.29 -7.90 6.19
C LYS A 60 -10.44 -9.40 5.87
N LYS A 61 -9.36 -10.04 5.43
CA LYS A 61 -9.35 -11.48 5.14
C LYS A 61 -9.56 -12.31 6.41
N ILE A 62 -8.86 -11.98 7.50
CA ILE A 62 -9.00 -12.66 8.81
C ILE A 62 -10.44 -12.49 9.34
N LEU A 63 -10.96 -11.27 9.36
CA LEU A 63 -12.33 -10.99 9.82
C LEU A 63 -13.40 -11.71 8.99
N SER A 64 -13.16 -11.92 7.70
CA SER A 64 -14.07 -12.68 6.83
C SER A 64 -13.98 -14.18 7.10
N ALA A 65 -12.79 -14.70 7.42
CA ALA A 65 -12.59 -16.11 7.78
C ALA A 65 -13.22 -16.44 9.14
N GLU A 66 -13.05 -15.59 10.16
CA GLU A 66 -13.66 -15.76 11.49
C GLU A 66 -15.20 -15.79 11.46
N LYS A 67 -15.82 -15.09 10.49
CA LYS A 67 -17.29 -15.08 10.31
C LYS A 67 -17.85 -16.35 9.66
N LEU A 68 -17.02 -17.19 9.06
CA LEU A 68 -17.44 -18.43 8.41
C LEU A 68 -17.34 -19.66 9.34
N GLU A 69 -16.64 -19.53 10.47
CA GLU A 69 -16.44 -20.61 11.44
C GLU A 69 -17.35 -20.52 12.68
N GLY A 70 -18.21 -19.49 12.78
CA GLY A 70 -19.19 -19.30 13.86
C GLY A 70 -20.63 -19.39 13.37
#